data_AF-A0A212QNB6-F1
#
_entry.id   AF-A0A212QNB6-F1
#
_cell.length_a   1.000
_cell.length_b   1.000
_cell.length_c   1.000
_cell.angle_alpha   90.00
_cell.angle_beta   90.00
_cell.angle_gamma   90.00
#
_symmetry.space_group_name_H-M   'P 1'
#
loop_
_entity.id
_entity.type
_entity.pdbx_description
1 polymer ?
#
loop_
_entity_poly.entity_id
_entity_poly.type
_entity_poly.pdbx_seq_one_letter_code
_entity_poly.pdbx_strand_id
1 'polypeptide(L)'
;MRRRLARLGASFAAALAASGAQAADRAPWPDAANTGPPPGLALKPSGELIVTEPGAVISGLDIRGMVTVKAPNITIVNCRIAAARFSVAQIPADVTGTTVKTSEIDGVGHDNAGSNGINGQGTFVGNNIHHVENGVNVTGPSLIRDNYIHDLRASGTPHYDGIQIDGGHDVAILHNTIINDHAQTSAVMIDNYFSPVSNIRVDGNVLMGGGYTVYSSDGFKNGPVSGVSFTNNRMGTGHWGYRSIEGNTPEWRGNVDVRTGADLGAR
;
A
#
# COMPACT_ATOMS: atom_id res chain seq x y z
N MET A 1 -21.70 -17.91 25.35
CA MET A 1 -20.55 -17.06 24.93
C MET A 1 -19.58 -17.91 24.11
N ARG A 2 -19.57 -17.78 22.77
CA ARG A 2 -18.55 -18.26 21.80
C ARG A 2 -19.18 -18.19 20.42
N ARG A 3 -19.06 -17.06 19.72
CA ARG A 3 -19.35 -16.89 18.27
C ARG A 3 -19.09 -15.44 17.84
N ARG A 4 -17.84 -14.95 17.94
CA ARG A 4 -17.39 -13.69 17.30
C ARG A 4 -15.89 -13.68 16.93
N LEU A 5 -15.28 -14.81 16.60
CA LEU A 5 -13.87 -14.84 16.12
C LEU A 5 -13.68 -15.24 14.65
N ALA A 6 -14.74 -15.53 13.88
CA ALA A 6 -14.62 -16.09 12.53
C ALA A 6 -14.81 -15.07 11.37
N ARG A 7 -14.90 -13.75 11.65
CA ARG A 7 -15.24 -12.76 10.60
C ARG A 7 -14.07 -11.98 9.99
N LEU A 8 -12.86 -12.01 10.55
CA LEU A 8 -11.73 -11.26 9.97
C LEU A 8 -10.94 -12.05 8.88
N GLY A 9 -10.87 -13.38 8.96
CA GLY A 9 -10.19 -14.19 7.93
C GLY A 9 -10.94 -14.30 6.59
N ALA A 10 -12.27 -14.12 6.60
CA ALA A 10 -13.12 -14.25 5.41
C ALA A 10 -12.98 -13.07 4.43
N SER A 11 -12.56 -11.90 4.91
CA SER A 11 -12.39 -10.69 4.08
C SER A 11 -11.20 -10.80 3.12
N PHE A 12 -10.12 -11.46 3.56
CA PHE A 12 -8.87 -11.55 2.81
C PHE A 12 -8.97 -12.52 1.62
N ALA A 13 -9.45 -13.74 1.88
CA ALA A 13 -9.68 -14.74 0.82
C ALA A 13 -10.74 -14.26 -0.20
N ALA A 14 -11.75 -13.51 0.25
CA ALA A 14 -12.77 -12.95 -0.64
C ALA A 14 -12.22 -11.84 -1.56
N ALA A 15 -11.30 -11.00 -1.07
CA ALA A 15 -10.66 -9.97 -1.89
C ALA A 15 -9.77 -10.55 -3.00
N LEU A 16 -9.06 -11.65 -2.70
CA LEU A 16 -8.27 -12.39 -3.70
C LEU A 16 -9.17 -13.08 -4.75
N ALA A 17 -10.33 -13.59 -4.34
CA ALA A 17 -11.25 -14.33 -5.22
C ALA A 17 -12.18 -13.47 -6.09
N ALA A 18 -12.41 -12.19 -5.77
CA ALA A 18 -13.42 -11.38 -6.45
C ALA A 18 -12.97 -10.91 -7.85
N SER A 19 -13.10 -11.71 -8.90
CA SER A 19 -12.96 -11.23 -10.28
C SER A 19 -14.30 -10.70 -10.81
N GLY A 20 -14.28 -9.57 -11.52
CA GLY A 20 -15.41 -9.18 -12.38
C GLY A 20 -15.81 -7.72 -12.30
N ALA A 21 -16.00 -7.15 -13.49
CA ALA A 21 -16.38 -5.78 -13.78
C ALA A 21 -17.50 -5.23 -12.91
N GLN A 22 -17.31 -4.01 -12.41
CA GLN A 22 -18.41 -3.13 -12.07
C GLN A 22 -18.15 -1.75 -12.69
N ALA A 23 -18.81 -1.53 -13.83
CA ALA A 23 -19.10 -0.18 -14.31
C ALA A 23 -20.44 0.26 -13.67
N ALA A 24 -20.48 1.54 -13.28
CA ALA A 24 -21.66 2.29 -12.81
C ALA A 24 -22.11 2.10 -11.35
N ASP A 25 -21.20 2.39 -10.40
CA ASP A 25 -21.36 3.48 -9.42
C ASP A 25 -19.98 3.72 -8.80
N ARG A 26 -19.07 4.37 -9.55
CA ARG A 26 -17.69 4.50 -9.08
C ARG A 26 -17.66 5.58 -8.00
N ALA A 27 -17.52 5.13 -6.76
CA ALA A 27 -17.02 5.98 -5.67
C ALA A 27 -15.86 6.85 -6.20
N PRO A 28 -15.74 8.11 -5.75
CA PRO A 28 -14.63 8.95 -6.15
C PRO A 28 -13.31 8.23 -5.84
N TRP A 29 -12.32 8.43 -6.71
CA TRP A 29 -10.98 7.89 -6.49
C TRP A 29 -10.42 8.40 -5.16
N PRO A 30 -9.61 7.60 -4.44
CA PRO A 30 -8.95 8.07 -3.23
C PRO A 30 -8.16 9.35 -3.48
N ASP A 31 -8.37 10.35 -2.64
CA ASP A 31 -7.64 11.62 -2.61
C ASP A 31 -7.60 12.16 -1.19
N ALA A 32 -6.99 13.33 -1.00
CA ALA A 32 -6.88 13.96 0.32
C ALA A 32 -8.24 14.36 0.95
N ALA A 33 -9.32 14.47 0.16
CA ALA A 33 -10.63 14.86 0.66
C ALA A 33 -11.46 13.67 1.16
N ASN A 34 -11.15 12.44 0.71
CA ASN A 34 -11.89 11.23 1.06
C ASN A 34 -11.06 10.12 1.73
N THR A 35 -9.77 10.35 1.98
CA THR A 35 -8.90 9.46 2.74
C THR A 35 -8.40 10.11 4.04
N GLY A 36 -7.85 9.30 4.94
CA GLY A 36 -7.38 9.76 6.24
C GLY A 36 -8.52 9.95 7.25
N PRO A 37 -8.26 10.64 8.39
CA PRO A 37 -9.26 10.89 9.40
C PRO A 37 -10.40 11.76 8.84
N PRO A 38 -11.66 11.52 9.24
CA PRO A 38 -12.78 12.35 8.80
C PRO A 38 -12.52 13.85 9.05
N PRO A 39 -12.82 14.74 8.07
CA PRO A 39 -12.68 16.17 8.26
C PRO A 39 -13.40 16.66 9.52
N GLY A 40 -12.71 17.48 10.31
CA GLY A 40 -13.25 18.05 11.55
C GLY A 40 -13.23 17.11 12.77
N LEU A 41 -12.72 15.88 12.64
CA LEU A 41 -12.51 15.02 13.80
C LEU A 41 -11.45 15.63 14.74
N ALA A 42 -11.84 15.89 15.99
CA ALA A 42 -10.93 16.36 17.02
C ALA A 42 -10.03 15.19 17.51
N LEU A 43 -8.80 15.16 17.01
CA LEU A 43 -7.79 14.18 17.42
C LEU A 43 -7.18 14.55 18.78
N LYS A 44 -6.93 13.53 19.61
CA LYS A 44 -6.26 13.70 20.90
C LYS A 44 -4.74 13.59 20.73
N PRO A 45 -3.93 14.51 21.26
CA PRO A 45 -2.50 14.40 21.21
C PRO A 45 -1.99 13.11 21.87
N SER A 46 -0.97 12.50 21.27
CA SER A 46 -0.24 11.36 21.80
C SER A 46 1.23 11.43 21.36
N GLY A 47 2.11 10.82 22.15
CA GLY A 47 3.47 10.50 21.71
C GLY A 47 3.53 9.15 20.99
N GLU A 48 4.76 8.73 20.68
CA GLU A 48 5.10 7.38 20.21
C GLU A 48 4.37 6.27 20.99
N LEU A 49 3.93 5.24 20.27
CA LEU A 49 3.18 4.12 20.84
C LEU A 49 3.89 2.79 20.59
N ILE A 50 3.94 1.96 21.63
CA ILE A 50 4.25 0.53 21.52
C ILE A 50 2.99 -0.23 21.95
N VAL A 51 2.31 -0.84 20.98
CA VAL A 51 1.03 -1.52 21.20
C VAL A 51 1.28 -2.99 21.51
N THR A 52 1.08 -3.40 22.75
CA THR A 52 1.39 -4.75 23.26
C THR A 52 0.17 -5.57 23.67
N GLU A 53 -1.00 -4.97 23.71
CA GLU A 53 -2.24 -5.65 24.11
C GLU A 53 -2.96 -6.22 22.88
N PRO A 54 -3.15 -7.56 22.78
CA PRO A 54 -3.86 -8.18 21.66
C PRO A 54 -5.28 -7.64 21.52
N GLY A 55 -5.69 -7.31 20.29
CA GLY A 55 -7.02 -6.78 20.02
C GLY A 55 -7.22 -5.30 20.37
N ALA A 56 -6.18 -4.57 20.79
CA ALA A 56 -6.30 -3.16 21.11
C ALA A 56 -6.76 -2.32 19.91
N VAL A 57 -7.53 -1.28 20.21
CA VAL A 57 -8.03 -0.31 19.24
C VAL A 57 -7.43 1.06 19.56
N ILE A 58 -6.58 1.55 18.68
CA ILE A 58 -5.99 2.88 18.73
C ILE A 58 -6.83 3.77 17.82
N SER A 59 -7.50 4.77 18.39
CA SER A 59 -8.50 5.56 17.67
C SER A 59 -8.48 7.03 18.02
N GLY A 60 -8.58 7.90 17.01
CA GLY A 60 -8.78 9.33 17.20
C GLY A 60 -7.58 10.05 17.81
N LEU A 61 -6.35 9.62 17.51
CA LEU A 61 -5.12 10.20 18.05
C LEU A 61 -4.35 11.00 17.00
N ASP A 62 -3.72 12.11 17.42
CA ASP A 62 -2.63 12.79 16.70
C ASP A 62 -1.32 12.35 17.37
N ILE A 63 -0.67 11.36 16.77
CA ILE A 63 0.49 10.65 17.28
C ILE A 63 1.76 11.30 16.71
N ARG A 64 2.62 11.80 17.59
CA ARG A 64 3.95 12.30 17.25
C ARG A 64 5.00 11.29 17.69
N GLY A 65 5.49 10.52 16.72
CA GLY A 65 6.38 9.37 16.94
C GLY A 65 5.88 8.12 16.22
N MET A 66 6.74 7.10 16.18
CA MET A 66 6.41 5.84 15.49
C MET A 66 5.29 5.10 16.23
N VAL A 67 4.51 4.30 15.51
CA VAL A 67 3.65 3.28 16.13
C VAL A 67 4.25 1.91 15.88
N THR A 68 4.64 1.21 16.95
CA THR A 68 5.13 -0.17 16.87
C THR A 68 4.07 -1.13 17.36
N VAL A 69 3.60 -2.02 16.48
CA VAL A 69 2.58 -3.02 16.78
C VAL A 69 3.27 -4.32 17.19
N LYS A 70 3.14 -4.76 18.45
CA LYS A 70 3.78 -5.99 18.98
C LYS A 70 2.81 -7.07 19.42
N ALA A 71 1.53 -6.90 19.10
CA ALA A 71 0.47 -7.85 19.45
C ALA A 71 -0.47 -8.05 18.26
N PRO A 72 -1.16 -9.20 18.16
CA PRO A 72 -2.03 -9.49 17.03
C PRO A 72 -3.38 -8.75 17.11
N ASN A 73 -4.06 -8.66 15.98
CA ASN A 73 -5.43 -8.14 15.84
C ASN A 73 -5.61 -6.67 16.24
N ILE A 74 -4.59 -5.84 16.04
CA ILE A 74 -4.66 -4.42 16.37
C ILE A 74 -5.46 -3.65 15.31
N THR A 75 -6.28 -2.70 15.76
CA THR A 75 -6.92 -1.73 14.86
C THR A 75 -6.40 -0.33 15.15
N ILE A 76 -5.82 0.32 14.14
CA ILE A 76 -5.49 1.74 14.13
C ILE A 76 -6.49 2.43 13.21
N VAL A 77 -7.26 3.38 13.72
CA VAL A 77 -8.38 3.99 12.98
C VAL A 77 -8.54 5.47 13.28
N ASN A 78 -8.76 6.30 12.26
CA ASN A 78 -8.96 7.74 12.44
C ASN A 78 -7.81 8.41 13.21
N CYS A 79 -6.57 8.00 12.95
CA CYS A 79 -5.40 8.59 13.57
C CYS A 79 -4.64 9.44 12.56
N ARG A 80 -3.90 10.43 13.05
CA ARG A 80 -2.77 11.03 12.35
C ARG A 80 -1.50 10.52 13.01
N ILE A 81 -0.55 10.04 12.24
CA ILE A 81 0.74 9.53 12.73
C ILE A 81 1.84 10.24 11.96
N ALA A 82 2.66 11.01 12.67
CA ALA A 82 3.78 11.73 12.07
C ALA A 82 5.10 11.31 12.72
N ALA A 83 6.06 10.82 11.92
CA ALA A 83 7.35 10.35 12.43
C ALA A 83 8.50 10.48 11.42
N ALA A 84 9.60 11.13 11.84
CA ALA A 84 10.90 11.07 11.17
C ALA A 84 11.66 9.81 11.58
N ARG A 85 11.25 8.66 11.03
CA ARG A 85 11.77 7.32 11.38
C ARG A 85 11.83 6.43 10.15
N PHE A 86 12.51 5.29 10.27
CA PHE A 86 12.52 4.25 9.23
C PHE A 86 11.12 3.69 8.94
N SER A 87 10.23 3.70 9.93
CA SER A 87 8.81 3.35 9.76
C SER A 87 7.95 4.34 10.51
N VAL A 88 6.86 4.83 9.92
CA VAL A 88 5.84 5.60 10.64
C VAL A 88 4.95 4.64 11.45
N ALA A 89 4.49 3.57 10.80
CA ALA A 89 3.86 2.41 11.44
C ALA A 89 4.68 1.14 11.16
N GLN A 90 5.18 0.50 12.23
CA GLN A 90 5.93 -0.76 12.16
C GLN A 90 5.06 -1.93 12.63
N ILE A 91 4.88 -2.91 11.76
CA ILE A 91 4.20 -4.19 12.05
C ILE A 91 5.21 -5.31 11.74
N PRO A 92 5.90 -5.87 12.75
CA PRO A 92 6.84 -6.97 12.57
C PRO A 92 6.21 -8.19 11.90
N ALA A 93 7.01 -8.98 11.19
CA ALA A 93 6.53 -10.09 10.36
C ALA A 93 5.78 -11.18 11.14
N ASP A 94 6.04 -11.35 12.43
CA ASP A 94 5.35 -12.32 13.30
C ASP A 94 4.00 -11.80 13.84
N VAL A 95 3.67 -10.53 13.60
CA VAL A 95 2.40 -9.91 14.02
C VAL A 95 1.38 -9.96 12.87
N THR A 96 0.21 -10.52 13.15
CA THR A 96 -0.86 -10.71 12.16
C THR A 96 -2.18 -10.08 12.61
N GLY A 97 -3.07 -9.83 11.65
CA GLY A 97 -4.42 -9.30 11.89
C GLY A 97 -4.47 -7.79 12.14
N THR A 98 -3.38 -7.06 11.92
CA THR A 98 -3.37 -5.60 12.04
C THR A 98 -4.22 -4.96 10.95
N THR A 99 -5.05 -4.00 11.34
CA THR A 99 -5.81 -3.13 10.45
C THR A 99 -5.40 -1.69 10.69
N VAL A 100 -5.02 -0.98 9.62
CA VAL A 100 -4.80 0.48 9.64
C VAL A 100 -5.80 1.08 8.67
N LYS A 101 -6.73 1.90 9.15
CA LYS A 101 -7.77 2.45 8.27
C LYS A 101 -8.10 3.90 8.55
N THR A 102 -8.54 4.60 7.52
CA THR A 102 -8.99 6.01 7.59
C THR A 102 -8.04 6.87 8.43
N SER A 103 -6.74 6.68 8.23
CA SER A 103 -5.68 7.34 9.01
C SER A 103 -4.70 8.07 8.10
N GLU A 104 -4.07 9.11 8.62
CA GLU A 104 -3.04 9.90 7.96
C GLU A 104 -1.67 9.42 8.46
N ILE A 105 -0.78 9.08 7.54
CA ILE A 105 0.54 8.53 7.78
C ILE A 105 1.56 9.47 7.12
N ASP A 106 2.26 10.24 7.95
CA ASP A 106 3.16 11.31 7.52
C ASP A 106 4.60 10.99 7.95
N GLY A 107 5.48 10.77 6.97
CA GLY A 107 6.90 10.56 7.24
C GLY A 107 7.68 11.85 7.47
N VAL A 108 7.00 13.01 7.50
CA VAL A 108 7.49 14.40 7.62
C VAL A 108 8.42 14.88 6.50
N GLY A 109 9.08 13.96 5.80
CA GLY A 109 9.86 14.20 4.59
C GLY A 109 11.22 14.84 4.83
N HIS A 110 11.73 14.75 6.06
CA HIS A 110 13.10 15.08 6.45
C HIS A 110 13.55 14.15 7.58
N ASP A 111 14.86 13.94 7.72
CA ASP A 111 15.47 13.07 8.74
C ASP A 111 14.85 11.65 8.80
N ASN A 112 14.46 11.13 7.64
CA ASN A 112 13.64 9.92 7.45
C ASN A 112 14.17 9.04 6.29
N ALA A 113 15.50 8.91 6.16
CA ALA A 113 16.11 8.11 5.09
C ALA A 113 15.66 6.64 5.15
N GLY A 114 15.28 6.06 4.02
CA GLY A 114 14.76 4.70 3.94
C GLY A 114 13.35 4.53 4.50
N SER A 115 12.61 5.62 4.72
CA SER A 115 11.36 5.57 5.50
C SER A 115 10.21 4.88 4.79
N ASN A 116 9.42 4.16 5.56
CA ASN A 116 8.18 3.53 5.12
C ASN A 116 7.01 4.14 5.87
N GLY A 117 5.91 4.46 5.18
CA GLY A 117 4.68 4.86 5.84
C GLY A 117 4.15 3.71 6.69
N ILE A 118 3.88 2.58 6.06
CA ILE A 118 3.56 1.33 6.75
C ILE A 118 4.59 0.28 6.34
N ASN A 119 5.31 -0.27 7.32
CA ASN A 119 6.20 -1.40 7.12
C ASN A 119 5.60 -2.65 7.78
N GLY A 120 5.10 -3.60 6.99
CA GLY A 120 4.60 -4.86 7.51
C GLY A 120 3.50 -5.53 6.69
N GLN A 121 2.69 -6.35 7.37
CA GLN A 121 1.54 -7.05 6.78
C GLN A 121 0.22 -6.66 7.45
N GLY A 122 -0.90 -6.71 6.72
CA GLY A 122 -2.22 -6.46 7.30
C GLY A 122 -3.30 -5.98 6.32
N THR A 123 -4.30 -5.30 6.87
CA THR A 123 -5.38 -4.66 6.10
C THR A 123 -5.26 -3.14 6.20
N PHE A 124 -4.94 -2.48 5.09
CA PHE A 124 -4.69 -1.04 5.02
C PHE A 124 -5.75 -0.40 4.13
N VAL A 125 -6.70 0.34 4.73
CA VAL A 125 -7.90 0.82 4.01
C VAL A 125 -8.19 2.30 4.20
N GLY A 126 -8.29 3.07 3.13
CA GLY A 126 -8.73 4.48 3.22
C GLY A 126 -7.70 5.42 3.85
N ASN A 127 -6.43 5.04 3.87
CA ASN A 127 -5.37 5.85 4.47
C ASN A 127 -4.85 6.92 3.51
N ASN A 128 -4.42 8.04 4.07
CA ASN A 128 -3.68 9.08 3.37
C ASN A 128 -2.20 8.96 3.77
N ILE A 129 -1.30 8.66 2.84
CA ILE A 129 0.11 8.34 3.11
C ILE A 129 1.01 9.25 2.28
N HIS A 130 1.90 9.99 2.95
CA HIS A 130 2.76 10.96 2.28
C HIS A 130 4.06 11.26 3.03
N HIS A 131 4.96 11.98 2.36
CA HIS A 131 6.28 12.39 2.87
C HIS A 131 7.13 11.23 3.44
N VAL A 132 7.05 10.09 2.78
CA VAL A 132 7.85 8.88 3.05
C VAL A 132 8.66 8.54 1.81
N GLU A 133 9.66 7.67 1.95
CA GLU A 133 10.32 7.05 0.81
C GLU A 133 9.38 6.04 0.16
N ASN A 134 8.89 5.08 0.94
CA ASN A 134 7.93 4.09 0.48
C ASN A 134 6.59 4.25 1.18
N GLY A 135 5.50 4.28 0.43
CA GLY A 135 4.15 4.37 1.02
C GLY A 135 3.85 3.16 1.91
N VAL A 136 3.95 1.97 1.32
CA VAL A 136 3.83 0.69 2.03
C VAL A 136 4.95 -0.26 1.61
N ASN A 137 5.75 -0.73 2.56
CA ASN A 137 6.62 -1.89 2.38
C ASN A 137 5.93 -3.14 2.90
N VAL A 138 5.65 -4.08 2.00
CA VAL A 138 4.86 -5.28 2.29
C VAL A 138 5.78 -6.41 2.73
N THR A 139 5.53 -6.96 3.92
CA THR A 139 6.34 -8.07 4.47
C THR A 139 5.57 -9.38 4.60
N GLY A 140 4.37 -9.46 4.02
CA GLY A 140 3.48 -10.61 4.12
C GLY A 140 2.08 -10.34 3.55
N PRO A 141 1.16 -11.32 3.64
CA PRO A 141 -0.19 -11.24 3.08
C PRO A 141 -0.90 -9.94 3.46
N SER A 142 -1.32 -9.17 2.45
CA SER A 142 -1.87 -7.81 2.68
C SER A 142 -3.03 -7.44 1.76
N LEU A 143 -4.01 -6.73 2.32
CA LEU A 143 -5.06 -6.04 1.58
C LEU A 143 -4.79 -4.54 1.68
N ILE A 144 -4.50 -3.91 0.56
CA ILE A 144 -4.19 -2.49 0.45
C ILE A 144 -5.24 -1.88 -0.47
N ARG A 145 -6.20 -1.16 0.11
CA ARG A 145 -7.39 -0.74 -0.61
C ARG A 145 -7.85 0.68 -0.31
N ASP A 146 -8.35 1.38 -1.31
CA ASP A 146 -8.95 2.72 -1.15
C ASP A 146 -7.98 3.75 -0.53
N ASN A 147 -6.67 3.53 -0.58
CA ASN A 147 -5.67 4.46 -0.02
C ASN A 147 -5.25 5.50 -1.05
N TYR A 148 -4.80 6.65 -0.54
CA TYR A 148 -4.14 7.70 -1.31
C TYR A 148 -2.67 7.78 -0.88
N ILE A 149 -1.75 7.52 -1.79
CA ILE A 149 -0.30 7.56 -1.56
C ILE A 149 0.29 8.61 -2.51
N HIS A 150 0.91 9.65 -1.96
CA HIS A 150 1.33 10.82 -2.74
C HIS A 150 2.46 11.60 -2.04
N ASP A 151 2.98 12.64 -2.71
CA ASP A 151 4.03 13.53 -2.19
C ASP A 151 5.17 12.78 -1.50
N LEU A 152 5.68 11.74 -2.18
CA LEU A 152 6.78 10.91 -1.68
C LEU A 152 8.01 11.80 -1.52
N ARG A 153 8.57 11.81 -0.31
CA ARG A 153 9.68 12.69 0.05
C ARG A 153 10.43 12.09 1.23
N ALA A 154 11.73 11.89 1.07
CA ALA A 154 12.59 11.44 2.15
C ALA A 154 14.01 12.00 2.01
N SER A 155 14.73 12.05 3.13
CA SER A 155 16.17 12.40 3.14
C SER A 155 17.03 11.27 2.55
N GLY A 156 18.26 11.60 2.12
CA GLY A 156 19.23 10.61 1.62
C GLY A 156 19.16 10.44 0.10
N THR A 157 19.33 9.20 -0.37
CA THR A 157 19.21 8.81 -1.78
C THR A 157 18.06 7.81 -1.92
N PRO A 158 16.82 8.28 -1.76
CA PRO A 158 15.65 7.40 -1.67
C PRO A 158 15.37 6.69 -2.99
N HIS A 159 14.83 5.48 -2.89
CA HIS A 159 14.14 4.81 -4.00
C HIS A 159 12.65 4.90 -3.73
N TYR A 160 11.96 5.82 -4.40
CA TYR A 160 10.55 6.09 -4.10
C TYR A 160 9.67 5.01 -4.72
N ASP A 161 8.95 4.26 -3.88
CA ASP A 161 7.89 3.36 -4.29
C ASP A 161 6.59 3.66 -3.56
N GLY A 162 5.49 3.76 -4.31
CA GLY A 162 4.17 3.87 -3.67
C GLY A 162 3.87 2.65 -2.80
N ILE A 163 4.02 1.45 -3.40
CA ILE A 163 3.97 0.16 -2.70
C ILE A 163 5.15 -0.70 -3.17
N GLN A 164 5.90 -1.24 -2.23
CA GLN A 164 7.05 -2.10 -2.46
C GLN A 164 6.77 -3.54 -2.02
N ILE A 165 7.11 -4.50 -2.88
CA ILE A 165 7.03 -5.94 -2.64
C ILE A 165 8.33 -6.59 -3.15
N ASP A 166 9.26 -6.84 -2.23
CA ASP A 166 10.58 -7.43 -2.52
C ASP A 166 10.61 -8.95 -2.24
N GLY A 167 9.48 -9.62 -2.47
CA GLY A 167 9.21 -10.98 -2.05
C GLY A 167 7.97 -11.06 -1.17
N GLY A 168 7.17 -12.11 -1.33
CA GLY A 168 5.93 -12.28 -0.58
C GLY A 168 4.82 -12.93 -1.38
N HIS A 169 3.67 -13.14 -0.74
CA HIS A 169 2.55 -13.78 -1.41
C HIS A 169 1.21 -13.27 -0.90
N ASP A 170 0.17 -13.51 -1.69
CA ASP A 170 -1.23 -13.17 -1.38
C ASP A 170 -1.41 -11.68 -1.07
N VAL A 171 -1.15 -10.80 -2.05
CA VAL A 171 -1.29 -9.35 -1.86
C VAL A 171 -2.32 -8.80 -2.82
N ALA A 172 -3.30 -8.04 -2.31
CA ALA A 172 -4.32 -7.37 -3.10
C ALA A 172 -4.19 -5.84 -2.95
N ILE A 173 -3.89 -5.16 -4.05
CA ILE A 173 -3.78 -3.70 -4.20
C ILE A 173 -4.97 -3.23 -5.03
N LEU A 174 -6.01 -2.71 -4.37
CA LEU A 174 -7.34 -2.50 -4.96
C LEU A 174 -7.82 -1.05 -4.83
N HIS A 175 -8.22 -0.42 -5.92
CA HIS A 175 -8.89 0.90 -5.89
C HIS A 175 -8.13 1.98 -5.10
N ASN A 176 -6.81 1.97 -5.14
CA ASN A 176 -5.96 3.02 -4.57
C ASN A 176 -5.69 4.12 -5.61
N THR A 177 -5.30 5.30 -5.13
CA THR A 177 -4.60 6.31 -5.93
C THR A 177 -3.16 6.39 -5.45
N ILE A 178 -2.20 6.10 -6.33
CA ILE A 178 -0.78 6.02 -6.00
C ILE A 178 0.01 6.87 -6.99
N ILE A 179 0.68 7.88 -6.46
CA ILE A 179 1.40 8.89 -7.25
C ILE A 179 2.85 8.93 -6.78
N ASN A 180 3.75 8.62 -7.70
CA ASN A 180 5.17 8.89 -7.54
C ASN A 180 5.57 9.97 -8.55
N ASP A 181 5.72 11.20 -8.09
CA ASP A 181 6.05 12.37 -8.92
C ASP A 181 7.54 12.49 -9.26
N HIS A 182 8.37 11.52 -8.84
CA HIS A 182 9.78 11.44 -9.20
C HIS A 182 9.99 10.61 -10.47
N ALA A 183 11.12 10.82 -11.15
CA ALA A 183 11.52 10.04 -12.32
C ALA A 183 12.09 8.63 -11.98
N GLN A 184 11.85 8.18 -10.75
CA GLN A 184 12.26 6.91 -10.12
C GLN A 184 11.31 6.65 -8.93
N THR A 185 11.08 5.45 -8.43
CA THR A 185 11.25 4.14 -9.07
C THR A 185 9.89 3.75 -9.61
N SER A 186 8.86 3.61 -8.77
CA SER A 186 7.54 3.16 -9.22
C SER A 186 6.35 3.68 -8.41
N ALA A 187 5.15 3.49 -8.94
CA ALA A 187 3.94 3.48 -8.11
C ALA A 187 3.75 2.12 -7.43
N VAL A 188 4.04 1.02 -8.12
CA VAL A 188 4.03 -0.34 -7.55
C VAL A 188 5.27 -1.12 -8.02
N MET A 189 6.11 -1.52 -7.06
CA MET A 189 7.28 -2.37 -7.27
C MET A 189 6.98 -3.80 -6.84
N ILE A 190 7.28 -4.76 -7.72
CA ILE A 190 7.17 -6.18 -7.43
C ILE A 190 8.42 -6.86 -7.93
N ASP A 191 9.23 -7.38 -7.03
CA ASP A 191 10.37 -8.20 -7.37
C ASP A 191 10.64 -9.30 -6.34
N ASN A 192 11.62 -10.14 -6.62
CA ASN A 192 12.02 -11.26 -5.79
C ASN A 192 13.32 -11.00 -5.02
N TYR A 193 13.59 -9.77 -4.57
CA TYR A 193 14.87 -9.45 -3.93
C TYR A 193 15.14 -10.30 -2.68
N PHE A 194 14.15 -10.50 -1.79
CA PHE A 194 14.32 -11.30 -0.58
C PHE A 194 13.79 -12.73 -0.68
N SER A 195 12.76 -12.98 -1.49
CA SER A 195 12.09 -14.29 -1.57
C SER A 195 11.20 -14.43 -2.82
N PRO A 196 10.68 -15.63 -3.14
CA PRO A 196 9.72 -15.81 -4.23
C PRO A 196 8.49 -14.89 -4.09
N VAL A 197 7.88 -14.57 -5.23
CA VAL A 197 6.61 -13.84 -5.27
C VAL A 197 5.50 -14.70 -5.87
N SER A 198 4.35 -14.73 -5.21
CA SER A 198 3.16 -15.38 -5.78
C SER A 198 1.83 -14.70 -5.44
N ASN A 199 0.84 -14.81 -6.32
CA ASN A 199 -0.53 -14.36 -6.07
C ASN A 199 -0.64 -12.87 -5.69
N ILE A 200 -0.18 -11.99 -6.59
CA ILE A 200 -0.27 -10.54 -6.43
C ILE A 200 -1.32 -9.98 -7.38
N ARG A 201 -2.24 -9.17 -6.85
CA ARG A 201 -3.31 -8.55 -7.61
C ARG A 201 -3.25 -7.04 -7.49
N VAL A 202 -3.04 -6.37 -8.61
CA VAL A 202 -3.07 -4.91 -8.76
C VAL A 202 -4.25 -4.54 -9.63
N ASP A 203 -5.40 -4.26 -9.00
CA ASP A 203 -6.67 -4.15 -9.72
C ASP A 203 -7.41 -2.84 -9.44
N GLY A 204 -7.80 -2.17 -10.53
CA GLY A 204 -8.71 -1.04 -10.47
C GLY A 204 -8.14 0.19 -9.77
N ASN A 205 -6.83 0.46 -9.85
CA ASN A 205 -6.17 1.59 -9.19
C ASN A 205 -5.98 2.78 -10.16
N VAL A 206 -5.71 3.97 -9.62
CA VAL A 206 -5.04 5.07 -10.33
C VAL A 206 -3.56 5.02 -9.98
N LEU A 207 -2.69 4.81 -10.96
CA LEU A 207 -1.24 4.65 -10.77
C LEU A 207 -0.49 5.65 -11.64
N MET A 208 0.39 6.48 -11.08
CA MET A 208 1.04 7.54 -11.86
C MET A 208 2.52 7.72 -11.50
N GLY A 209 3.31 8.00 -12.54
CA GLY A 209 4.70 8.45 -12.43
C GLY A 209 5.71 7.33 -12.12
N GLY A 210 6.81 7.66 -11.46
CA GLY A 210 7.98 6.80 -11.29
C GLY A 210 8.88 6.75 -12.55
N GLY A 211 9.89 5.89 -12.51
CA GLY A 211 10.71 5.53 -13.68
C GLY A 211 9.88 4.73 -14.68
N TYR A 212 9.34 3.59 -14.23
CA TYR A 212 8.16 2.98 -14.84
C TYR A 212 7.02 2.97 -13.82
N THR A 213 5.78 3.12 -14.27
CA THR A 213 4.64 3.17 -13.33
C THR A 213 4.52 1.90 -12.49
N VAL A 214 4.73 0.73 -13.10
CA VAL A 214 4.74 -0.55 -12.39
C VAL A 214 5.91 -1.43 -12.81
N TYR A 215 6.40 -2.23 -11.87
CA TYR A 215 7.41 -3.25 -12.11
C TYR A 215 6.90 -4.64 -11.76
N SER A 216 7.41 -5.64 -12.47
CA SER A 216 7.33 -7.04 -12.09
C SER A 216 8.55 -7.78 -12.60
N SER A 217 9.52 -8.06 -11.73
CA SER A 217 10.82 -8.66 -12.12
C SER A 217 11.19 -9.86 -11.26
N ASP A 218 11.68 -10.94 -11.89
CA ASP A 218 12.35 -12.04 -11.19
C ASP A 218 13.89 -11.93 -11.21
N GLY A 219 14.43 -10.76 -11.60
CA GLY A 219 15.84 -10.54 -11.90
C GLY A 219 16.80 -10.73 -10.73
N PHE A 220 16.32 -10.74 -9.48
CA PHE A 220 17.16 -10.96 -8.29
C PHE A 220 17.39 -12.44 -7.96
N LYS A 221 16.78 -13.37 -8.72
CA LYS A 221 17.06 -14.82 -8.68
C LYS A 221 16.87 -15.50 -7.32
N ASN A 222 16.18 -14.89 -6.35
CA ASN A 222 15.86 -15.51 -5.05
C ASN A 222 14.50 -16.23 -5.05
N GLY A 223 14.05 -16.71 -6.21
CA GLY A 223 12.81 -17.46 -6.38
C GLY A 223 12.00 -17.03 -7.61
N PRO A 224 10.97 -17.78 -8.02
CA PRO A 224 10.10 -17.35 -9.11
C PRO A 224 9.22 -16.15 -8.71
N VAL A 225 8.84 -15.34 -9.70
CA VAL A 225 7.71 -14.40 -9.61
C VAL A 225 6.57 -14.94 -10.47
N SER A 226 5.42 -15.22 -9.84
CA SER A 226 4.30 -15.90 -10.50
C SER A 226 2.95 -15.40 -10.03
N GLY A 227 1.89 -15.60 -10.81
CA GLY A 227 0.54 -15.22 -10.41
C GLY A 227 0.36 -13.72 -10.13
N VAL A 228 1.09 -12.87 -10.85
CA VAL A 228 0.93 -11.41 -10.79
C VAL A 228 -0.14 -11.00 -11.80
N SER A 229 -1.02 -10.08 -11.42
CA SER A 229 -2.05 -9.50 -12.30
C SER A 229 -2.11 -7.99 -12.15
N PHE A 230 -2.13 -7.28 -13.28
CA PHE A 230 -2.40 -5.86 -13.39
C PHE A 230 -3.66 -5.68 -14.21
N THR A 231 -4.78 -5.36 -13.57
CA THR A 231 -6.07 -5.30 -14.25
C THR A 231 -6.84 -4.02 -13.97
N ASN A 232 -7.58 -3.53 -14.97
CA ASN A 232 -8.53 -2.43 -14.81
C ASN A 232 -7.94 -1.10 -14.25
N ASN A 233 -6.62 -0.91 -14.30
CA ASN A 233 -5.97 0.28 -13.75
C ASN A 233 -6.07 1.47 -14.70
N ARG A 234 -6.17 2.68 -14.15
CA ARG A 234 -5.96 3.93 -14.87
C ARG A 234 -4.52 4.39 -14.63
N MET A 235 -3.70 4.44 -15.66
CA MET A 235 -2.26 4.63 -15.50
C MET A 235 -1.80 5.93 -16.16
N GLY A 236 -1.01 6.72 -15.43
CA GLY A 236 -0.17 7.77 -16.00
C GLY A 236 1.24 7.24 -16.21
N THR A 237 1.88 7.64 -17.30
CA THR A 237 3.21 7.10 -17.69
C THR A 237 4.29 7.54 -16.70
N GLY A 238 5.22 6.63 -16.39
CA GLY A 238 6.49 6.97 -15.77
C GLY A 238 7.46 7.57 -16.78
N HIS A 239 8.65 7.97 -16.32
CA HIS A 239 9.69 8.58 -17.15
C HIS A 239 10.07 7.73 -18.39
N TRP A 240 10.11 6.40 -18.23
CA TRP A 240 10.47 5.44 -19.26
C TRP A 240 9.27 4.66 -19.83
N GLY A 241 8.09 4.79 -19.23
CA GLY A 241 6.85 4.16 -19.70
C GLY A 241 5.94 3.66 -18.59
N TYR A 242 4.90 2.90 -18.98
CA TYR A 242 3.91 2.37 -18.03
C TYR A 242 4.39 1.19 -17.20
N ARG A 243 5.30 0.38 -17.73
CA ARG A 243 5.65 -0.91 -17.12
C ARG A 243 7.08 -1.35 -17.47
N SER A 244 7.74 -1.99 -16.53
CA SER A 244 8.93 -2.82 -16.75
C SER A 244 8.68 -4.23 -16.23
N ILE A 245 8.69 -5.21 -17.12
CA ILE A 245 8.33 -6.61 -16.80
C ILE A 245 9.46 -7.52 -17.25
N GLU A 246 10.04 -8.28 -16.33
CA GLU A 246 11.22 -9.11 -16.55
C GLU A 246 11.02 -10.53 -15.98
N GLY A 247 11.35 -11.54 -16.80
CA GLY A 247 11.38 -12.97 -16.46
C GLY A 247 10.07 -13.63 -15.99
N ASN A 248 8.99 -12.88 -15.85
CA ASN A 248 7.65 -13.41 -15.60
C ASN A 248 6.63 -12.93 -16.65
N THR A 249 5.38 -13.40 -16.55
CA THR A 249 4.28 -13.07 -17.48
C THR A 249 3.02 -12.71 -16.70
N PRO A 250 2.88 -11.47 -16.20
CA PRO A 250 1.71 -11.07 -15.44
C PRO A 250 0.49 -11.03 -16.34
N GLU A 251 -0.67 -11.34 -15.78
CA GLU A 251 -1.92 -11.00 -16.44
C GLU A 251 -2.02 -9.48 -16.63
N TRP A 252 -2.37 -9.04 -17.83
CA TRP A 252 -2.52 -7.64 -18.16
C TRP A 252 -3.76 -7.39 -19.01
N ARG A 253 -4.81 -6.79 -18.43
CA ARG A 253 -6.06 -6.50 -19.15
C ARG A 253 -6.80 -5.30 -18.60
N GLY A 254 -7.49 -4.56 -19.46
CA GLY A 254 -8.36 -3.44 -19.06
C GLY A 254 -7.63 -2.24 -18.46
N ASN A 255 -6.29 -2.19 -18.58
CA ASN A 255 -5.52 -1.03 -18.14
C ASN A 255 -5.61 0.07 -19.19
N VAL A 256 -5.93 1.29 -18.78
CA VAL A 256 -6.13 2.43 -19.67
C VAL A 256 -5.26 3.61 -19.26
N ASP A 257 -4.85 4.44 -20.20
CA ASP A 257 -4.19 5.72 -19.94
C ASP A 257 -5.16 6.63 -19.15
N VAL A 258 -4.67 7.21 -18.05
CA VAL A 258 -5.49 8.00 -17.12
C VAL A 258 -6.08 9.26 -17.76
N ARG A 259 -5.40 9.84 -18.75
CA ARG A 259 -5.77 11.10 -19.42
C ARG A 259 -6.62 10.85 -20.66
N THR A 260 -6.21 9.89 -21.49
CA THR A 260 -6.81 9.66 -22.81
C THR A 260 -7.85 8.54 -22.80
N GLY A 261 -7.81 7.65 -21.80
CA GLY A 261 -8.64 6.44 -21.77
C GLY A 261 -8.22 5.39 -22.80
N ALA A 262 -7.11 5.58 -23.50
CA ALA A 262 -6.59 4.61 -24.46
C ALA A 262 -6.22 3.31 -23.75
N ASP A 263 -6.57 2.17 -24.36
CA ASP A 263 -6.14 0.87 -23.88
C ASP A 263 -4.61 0.77 -23.94
N LEU A 264 -3.99 0.32 -22.85
CA LEU A 264 -2.55 0.11 -22.75
C LEU A 264 -2.12 -1.26 -23.28
N GLY A 265 -3.07 -2.03 -23.81
CA GLY A 265 -2.87 -3.25 -24.58
C GLY A 265 -2.47 -4.44 -23.73
N ALA A 266 -2.81 -5.64 -24.20
CA ALA A 266 -2.25 -6.87 -23.67
C ALA A 266 -0.74 -6.95 -23.93
N ARG A 267 -0.04 -7.82 -23.19
CA ARG A 267 1.35 -8.18 -23.50
C ARG A 267 1.38 -9.30 -24.54
#